data_AF-A0A6C2UFN8-F1
#
_entry.id   AF-A0A6C2UFN8-F1
#
_cell.length_a   1.000
_cell.length_b   1.000
_cell.length_c   1.000
_cell.angle_alpha   90.00
_cell.angle_beta   90.00
_cell.angle_gamma   90.00
#
_symmetry.space_group_name_H-M   'P 1'
#
loop_
_entity.id
_entity.type
_entity.pdbx_description
1 polymer ?
#
loop_
_entity_poly.entity_id
_entity_poly.type
_entity_poly.pdbx_seq_one_letter_code
_entity_poly.pdbx_strand_id
1 'polypeptide(L)'
;MRIWLILTALLLVRFSAQAAESRPPNIIFILADDLGYADLGCFGAKKIKTPVLDQMASEGMKFTSFYTHSICGPTRTSLLTGCYAARVAEYGEKKGHPSKII
;
A
#
# COMPACT_ATOMS: atom_id res chain seq x y z
N MET A 1 23.08 32.73 37.81
CA MET A 1 21.87 33.25 37.12
C MET A 1 21.98 33.27 35.59
N ARG A 2 23.12 33.65 34.96
CA ARG A 2 23.24 33.74 33.49
C ARG A 2 23.21 32.39 32.74
N ILE A 3 23.74 31.32 33.33
CA ILE A 3 23.78 29.98 32.70
C ILE A 3 22.39 29.34 32.59
N TRP A 4 21.53 29.58 33.58
CA TRP A 4 20.15 29.09 33.58
C TRP A 4 19.32 29.78 32.50
N LEU A 5 19.58 31.07 32.22
CA LEU A 5 18.95 31.82 31.12
C LEU A 5 19.40 31.32 29.74
N ILE A 6 20.66 30.90 29.60
CA ILE A 6 21.18 30.33 28.34
C ILE A 6 20.59 28.94 28.10
N LEU A 7 20.47 28.11 29.15
CA LEU A 7 19.87 26.78 29.06
C LEU A 7 18.37 26.84 28.75
N THR A 8 17.63 27.75 29.36
CA THR A 8 16.21 27.94 29.02
C THR A 8 16.03 28.51 27.62
N ALA A 9 16.88 29.45 27.18
CA ALA A 9 16.85 29.94 25.80
C ALA A 9 17.15 28.82 24.78
N LEU A 10 18.12 27.94 25.04
CA LEU A 10 18.43 26.80 24.19
C LEU A 10 17.30 25.77 24.12
N LEU A 11 16.60 25.54 25.24
CA LEU A 11 15.40 24.69 25.30
C LEU A 11 14.24 25.25 24.48
N LEU A 12 14.00 26.57 24.56
CA LEU A 12 12.93 27.23 23.80
C LEU A 12 13.19 27.26 22.29
N VAL A 13 14.46 27.42 21.87
CA VAL A 13 14.84 27.36 20.44
C VAL A 13 14.61 25.97 19.83
N ARG A 14 14.74 24.90 20.63
CA ARG A 14 14.46 23.53 20.16
C ARG A 14 12.97 23.25 19.98
N PHE A 15 12.09 23.91 20.74
CA PHE A 15 10.64 23.70 20.65
C PHE A 15 10.04 24.36 19.41
N SER A 16 10.54 25.53 18.98
CA SER A 16 10.05 26.24 17.80
C SER A 16 10.52 25.66 16.46
N ALA A 17 11.44 24.70 16.45
CA ALA A 17 12.08 24.21 15.22
C ALA A 17 11.36 23.05 14.52
N GLN A 18 10.24 22.55 15.06
CA GLN A 18 9.56 21.35 14.53
C GLN A 18 8.12 21.62 14.09
N ALA A 19 7.89 22.70 13.35
CA ALA A 19 6.74 22.77 12.45
C ALA A 19 7.22 22.40 11.04
N ALA A 20 7.68 21.16 10.87
CA ALA A 20 7.87 20.63 9.53
C ALA A 20 6.50 20.62 8.84
N GLU A 21 6.41 21.26 7.67
CA GLU A 21 5.21 21.29 6.85
C GLU A 21 4.72 19.85 6.68
N SER A 22 3.59 19.49 7.33
CA SER A 22 3.07 18.13 7.33
C SER A 22 2.41 17.84 6.00
N ARG A 23 3.23 17.71 4.96
CA ARG A 23 2.78 17.28 3.65
C ARG A 23 2.19 15.88 3.79
N PRO A 24 1.03 15.60 3.17
CA PRO A 24 0.52 14.25 3.15
C PRO A 24 1.57 13.32 2.53
N PRO A 25 1.68 12.08 3.01
CA PRO A 25 2.60 11.11 2.42
C PRO A 25 2.20 10.83 0.98
N ASN A 26 3.19 10.59 0.12
CA ASN A 26 2.93 10.03 -1.19
C ASN A 26 2.55 8.55 -1.03
N ILE A 27 1.47 8.13 -1.69
CA ILE A 27 1.04 6.73 -1.72
C ILE A 27 1.38 6.17 -3.08
N ILE A 28 2.24 5.15 -3.12
CA ILE A 28 2.57 4.40 -4.33
C ILE A 28 1.87 3.04 -4.23
N PHE A 29 0.97 2.76 -5.17
CA PHE A 29 0.28 1.48 -5.25
C PHE A 29 0.88 0.64 -6.37
N ILE A 30 1.48 -0.51 -6.03
CA ILE A 30 2.07 -1.45 -6.98
C ILE A 30 1.16 -2.69 -7.04
N LEU A 31 0.58 -2.94 -8.21
CA LEU A 31 -0.26 -4.11 -8.48
C LEU A 31 0.42 -5.01 -9.51
N ALA A 32 0.61 -6.28 -9.17
CA ALA A 32 1.09 -7.30 -10.10
C ALA A 32 -0.10 -8.14 -10.60
N ASP A 33 -0.16 -8.40 -11.91
CA ASP A 33 -1.16 -9.29 -12.51
C ASP A 33 -0.67 -10.75 -12.42
N ASP A 34 -1.59 -11.68 -12.19
CA ASP A 34 -1.34 -13.13 -12.08
C ASP A 34 -0.22 -13.56 -11.11
N LEU A 35 0.03 -12.82 -10.03
CA LEU A 35 0.98 -13.19 -8.98
C LEU A 35 0.35 -14.13 -7.94
N GLY A 36 0.84 -15.37 -7.86
CA GLY A 36 0.41 -16.36 -6.89
C GLY A 36 0.96 -16.12 -5.48
N TYR A 37 0.24 -16.60 -4.47
CA TYR A 37 0.63 -16.43 -3.06
C TYR A 37 2.03 -16.98 -2.75
N ALA A 38 2.40 -18.13 -3.33
CA ALA A 38 3.66 -18.81 -3.06
C ALA A 38 4.80 -18.44 -4.04
N ASP A 39 4.64 -17.39 -4.84
CA ASP A 39 5.62 -16.98 -5.85
C ASP A 39 6.74 -16.10 -5.29
N LEU A 40 6.52 -15.47 -4.12
CA LEU A 40 7.50 -14.62 -3.45
C LEU A 40 8.23 -15.36 -2.32
N GLY A 41 9.52 -15.06 -2.15
CA GLY A 41 10.37 -15.61 -1.08
C GLY A 41 9.78 -15.36 0.30
N CYS A 42 9.28 -14.14 0.56
CA CYS A 42 8.62 -13.76 1.81
C CYS A 42 7.32 -14.53 2.11
N PHE A 43 6.77 -15.26 1.14
CA PHE A 43 5.62 -16.17 1.30
C PHE A 43 5.98 -17.66 1.12
N GLY A 44 7.28 -17.98 1.02
CA GLY A 44 7.78 -19.37 1.04
C GLY A 44 8.24 -19.92 -0.31
N ALA A 45 8.37 -19.08 -1.35
CA ALA A 45 8.96 -19.52 -2.62
C ALA A 45 10.38 -20.06 -2.41
N LYS A 46 10.65 -21.25 -2.94
CA LYS A 46 11.98 -21.91 -2.81
C LYS A 46 12.88 -21.72 -4.02
N LYS A 47 12.29 -21.47 -5.20
CA LYS A 47 13.00 -21.40 -6.49
C LYS A 47 13.15 -19.96 -6.99
N ILE A 48 12.09 -19.17 -6.87
CA ILE A 48 12.03 -17.78 -7.31
C ILE A 48 12.64 -16.92 -6.20
N LYS A 49 13.64 -16.11 -6.55
CA LYS A 49 14.30 -15.19 -5.62
C LYS A 49 13.75 -13.78 -5.81
N THR A 50 13.23 -13.18 -4.74
CA THR A 50 12.59 -11.85 -4.78
C THR A 50 13.20 -10.90 -3.74
N PRO A 51 14.53 -10.70 -3.72
CA PRO A 51 15.23 -10.08 -2.60
C PRO A 51 14.73 -8.66 -2.27
N VAL A 52 14.34 -7.88 -3.27
CA VAL A 52 13.80 -6.52 -3.07
C VAL A 52 12.42 -6.56 -2.38
N LEU A 53 11.53 -7.45 -2.81
CA LEU A 53 10.21 -7.62 -2.20
C LEU A 53 10.30 -8.28 -0.81
N ASP A 54 11.28 -9.17 -0.63
CA ASP A 54 11.55 -9.80 0.66
C ASP A 54 12.05 -8.77 1.68
N GLN A 55 12.94 -7.86 1.26
CA GLN A 55 13.38 -6.73 2.07
C GLN A 55 12.20 -5.81 2.40
N MET A 56 11.39 -5.41 1.42
CA MET A 56 10.20 -4.58 1.65
C MET A 56 9.23 -5.21 2.66
N ALA A 57 9.03 -6.54 2.59
CA ALA A 57 8.19 -7.25 3.55
C ALA A 57 8.78 -7.29 4.97
N SER A 58 10.11 -7.26 5.11
CA SER A 58 10.81 -7.22 6.41
C SER A 58 10.82 -5.83 7.06
N GLU A 59 10.84 -4.78 6.24
CA GLU A 59 10.82 -3.38 6.70
C GLU A 59 9.39 -2.87 6.93
N GLY A 60 8.40 -3.60 6.41
CA GLY A 60 6.98 -3.22 6.44
C GLY A 60 6.08 -4.25 7.12
N MET A 61 4.85 -4.30 6.62
CA MET A 61 3.82 -5.24 7.08
C MET A 61 3.44 -6.21 5.97
N LYS A 62 3.28 -7.48 6.33
CA LYS A 62 2.85 -8.55 5.43
C LYS A 62 1.48 -9.08 5.83
N PHE A 63 0.55 -9.14 4.88
CA PHE A 63 -0.75 -9.77 5.07
C PHE A 63 -0.71 -11.21 4.55
N THR A 64 -0.95 -12.19 5.41
CA THR A 64 -0.97 -13.62 5.05
C THR A 64 -2.37 -14.12 4.68
N SER A 65 -3.39 -13.29 4.90
CA SER A 65 -4.80 -13.60 4.62
C SER A 65 -5.40 -12.46 3.78
N PHE A 66 -4.98 -12.37 2.52
CA PHE A 66 -5.46 -11.40 1.54
C PHE A 66 -6.11 -12.15 0.36
N TYR A 67 -7.34 -11.79 0.01
CA TYR A 67 -8.15 -12.52 -0.97
C TYR A 67 -8.57 -11.61 -2.11
N THR A 68 -8.56 -12.16 -3.32
CA THR A 68 -8.96 -11.48 -4.56
C THR A 68 -10.04 -12.29 -5.29
N HIS A 69 -10.63 -11.70 -6.32
CA HIS A 69 -11.45 -12.48 -7.25
C HIS A 69 -10.53 -13.24 -8.21
N SER A 70 -11.01 -14.36 -8.75
CA SER A 70 -10.26 -15.19 -9.71
C SER A 70 -10.12 -14.58 -11.11
N ILE A 71 -10.59 -13.35 -11.33
CA ILE A 71 -10.56 -12.64 -12.61
C ILE A 71 -10.06 -11.21 -12.38
N CYS A 72 -9.21 -10.73 -13.30
CA CYS A 72 -8.57 -9.41 -13.20
C CYS A 72 -9.57 -8.24 -13.16
N GLY A 73 -10.63 -8.27 -13.97
CA GLY A 73 -11.68 -7.23 -14.01
C GLY A 73 -12.32 -6.99 -12.64
N PRO A 74 -13.04 -7.98 -12.07
CA PRO A 74 -13.66 -7.86 -10.74
C PRO A 74 -12.68 -7.45 -9.63
N THR A 75 -11.45 -7.99 -9.62
CA THR A 75 -10.41 -7.59 -8.64
C THR A 75 -10.05 -6.11 -8.76
N ARG A 76 -9.79 -5.62 -9.99
CA ARG A 76 -9.43 -4.21 -10.23
C ARG A 76 -10.61 -3.27 -9.95
N THR A 77 -11.82 -3.65 -10.35
CA THR A 77 -13.03 -2.86 -10.05
C THR A 77 -13.22 -2.73 -8.54
N SER A 78 -13.08 -3.83 -7.79
CA SER A 78 -13.20 -3.78 -6.33
C SER A 78 -12.13 -2.90 -5.67
N LEU A 79 -10.89 -3.00 -6.15
CA LEU A 79 -9.77 -2.19 -5.66
C LEU A 79 -10.00 -0.69 -5.91
N LEU A 80 -10.38 -0.30 -7.14
CA LEU A 80 -10.51 1.10 -7.54
C LEU A 80 -11.73 1.80 -6.93
N THR A 81 -12.79 1.04 -6.64
CA THR A 81 -14.06 1.60 -6.16
C THR A 81 -14.30 1.39 -4.67
N GLY A 82 -13.50 0.57 -3.99
CA GLY A 82 -13.74 0.18 -2.60
C GLY A 82 -15.02 -0.61 -2.38
N CYS A 83 -15.63 -1.14 -3.45
CA CYS A 83 -16.90 -1.85 -3.43
C CYS A 83 -16.73 -3.32 -3.82
N TYR A 84 -17.62 -4.20 -3.37
CA TYR A 84 -17.72 -5.54 -3.94
C TYR A 84 -18.02 -5.45 -5.44
N ALA A 85 -17.32 -6.24 -6.26
CA ALA A 85 -17.46 -6.18 -7.72
C ALA A 85 -18.92 -6.33 -8.16
N ALA A 86 -19.69 -7.21 -7.50
CA ALA A 86 -21.12 -7.40 -7.75
C ALA A 86 -21.98 -6.15 -7.53
N ARG A 87 -21.55 -5.19 -6.70
CA ARG A 87 -22.25 -3.92 -6.47
C ARG A 87 -22.08 -2.95 -7.64
N VAL A 88 -20.93 -3.01 -8.31
CA VAL A 88 -20.54 -2.06 -9.37
C VAL A 88 -20.70 -2.66 -10.76
N ALA A 89 -20.85 -3.99 -10.85
CA ALA A 89 -21.09 -4.68 -12.10
C ALA A 89 -22.37 -4.15 -12.77
N GLU A 90 -22.28 -3.80 -14.06
CA GLU A 90 -23.45 -3.41 -14.83
C GLU A 90 -24.42 -4.60 -14.96
N TYR A 91 -25.67 -4.36 -14.57
CA TYR A 91 -26.75 -5.32 -14.70
C TYR A 91 -27.13 -5.47 -16.18
N GLY A 92 -26.39 -6.31 -16.92
CA GLY A 92 -26.71 -6.55 -18.33
C GLY A 92 -25.56 -6.84 -19.29
N GLU A 93 -24.31 -7.00 -18.82
CA GLU A 93 -23.18 -7.38 -19.68
C GLU A 93 -23.41 -8.77 -20.30
N LYS A 94 -23.94 -8.75 -21.53
CA LYS A 94 -24.06 -9.90 -22.42
C LYS A 94 -22.65 -10.45 -22.64
N LYS A 95 -22.50 -11.76 -22.42
CA LYS A 95 -21.31 -12.57 -22.73
C LYS A 95 -20.45 -11.96 -23.86
N GLY A 96 -19.28 -11.43 -23.51
CA GLY A 96 -18.20 -11.20 -24.49
C GLY A 96 -17.61 -9.79 -24.61
N HIS A 97 -17.92 -8.83 -23.74
CA HIS A 97 -17.22 -7.54 -23.73
C HIS A 97 -16.35 -7.42 -22.47
N PRO A 98 -15.06 -7.01 -22.57
CA PRO A 98 -14.30 -6.67 -21.39
C PRO A 98 -14.92 -5.39 -20.80
N SER A 99 -15.44 -5.50 -19.59
CA SER A 99 -16.05 -4.43 -18.80
C SER A 99 -15.34 -3.09 -19.00
N LYS A 100 -16.06 -2.09 -19.52
CA LYS A 100 -15.62 -0.70 -19.70
C LYS A 100 -15.46 0.07 -18.38
N ILE A 101 -14.85 -0.57 -17.39
CA ILE A 101 -14.29 0.13 -16.22
C ILE A 101 -12.80 -0.18 -16.16
N ILE A 102 -12.12 -0.05 -17.31
CA ILE A 102 -10.74 0.44 -17.52
C ILE A 102 -10.55 0.68 -19.01
#